data_AF-A0AAU7CMG6-F1
#
_entry.id   AF-A0AAU7CMG6-F1
#
_cell.length_a   1.000
_cell.length_b   1.000
_cell.length_c   1.000
_cell.angle_alpha   90.00
_cell.angle_beta   90.00
_cell.angle_gamma   90.00
#
_symmetry.space_group_name_H-M   'P 1'
#
loop_
_entity.id
_entity.type
_entity.pdbx_description
1 polymer ?
#
loop_
_entity_poly.entity_id
_entity_poly.type
_entity_poly.pdbx_seq_one_letter_code
_entity_poly.pdbx_strand_id
1 'polypeptide(L)'
;MIQTKTVCGACPTFFRATCQDASRDNRDGYLWAGYKLTAAAAGLLYEDFDEETFVGKVEAMQDAIMRRDDATVIAWFVRELPRCMSLVPARRRDQFLVGVYRYAIEEENDVTVV
;
A
#
# COMPACT_ATOMS: atom_id res chain seq x y z
N MET A 1 13.31 -23.05 -7.18
CA MET A 1 13.47 -21.65 -7.66
C MET A 1 12.10 -21.01 -7.58
N ILE A 2 11.86 -20.15 -6.59
CA ILE A 2 10.56 -19.45 -6.45
C ILE A 2 10.61 -18.26 -7.40
N GLN A 3 9.80 -18.29 -8.48
CA GLN A 3 9.66 -17.15 -9.38
C GLN A 3 8.99 -16.01 -8.61
N THR A 4 9.74 -14.94 -8.32
CA THR A 4 9.17 -13.69 -7.82
C THR A 4 8.45 -12.99 -8.97
N LYS A 5 7.22 -13.41 -9.25
CA LYS A 5 6.34 -12.69 -10.17
C LYS A 5 6.04 -11.33 -9.50
N THR A 6 6.32 -10.23 -10.21
CA THR A 6 5.89 -8.89 -9.81
C THR A 6 4.54 -8.63 -10.47
N VAL A 7 3.61 -7.98 -9.76
CA VAL A 7 2.34 -7.52 -10.35
C VAL A 7 2.64 -6.68 -11.58
N CYS A 8 2.26 -7.19 -12.74
CA CYS A 8 2.30 -6.45 -14.01
C CYS A 8 1.01 -5.64 -14.24
N GLY A 9 0.10 -5.65 -13.27
CA GLY A 9 -1.19 -4.98 -13.30
C GLY A 9 -1.08 -3.46 -13.51
N ALA A 10 -2.08 -2.89 -14.17
CA ALA A 10 -2.19 -1.45 -14.33
C ALA A 10 -2.38 -0.77 -12.97
N CYS A 11 -1.82 0.43 -12.79
CA CYS A 11 -2.19 1.27 -11.66
C CYS A 11 -3.71 1.49 -11.70
N PRO A 12 -4.47 1.23 -10.62
CA PRO A 12 -5.91 1.43 -10.61
C PRO A 12 -6.30 2.89 -10.87
N THR A 13 -7.43 3.10 -11.54
CA THR A 13 -7.93 4.47 -11.84
C THR A 13 -8.19 5.26 -10.56
N PHE A 14 -8.73 4.63 -9.52
CA PHE A 14 -8.96 5.31 -8.24
C PHE A 14 -7.65 5.87 -7.66
N PHE A 15 -6.57 5.08 -7.68
CA PHE A 15 -5.30 5.49 -7.10
C PHE A 15 -4.62 6.60 -7.91
N ARG A 16 -4.74 6.54 -9.25
CA ARG A 16 -4.33 7.66 -10.13
C ARG A 16 -5.05 8.95 -9.76
N ALA A 17 -6.37 8.91 -9.61
CA ALA A 17 -7.18 10.07 -9.24
C ALA A 17 -6.76 10.61 -7.87
N THR A 18 -6.59 9.74 -6.87
CA THR A 18 -6.11 10.14 -5.54
C THR A 18 -4.75 10.83 -5.58
N CYS A 19 -3.78 10.31 -6.33
CA CYS A 19 -2.47 10.95 -6.49
C CYS A 19 -2.56 12.29 -7.23
N GLN A 20 -3.44 12.37 -8.24
CA GLN A 20 -3.66 13.60 -8.99
C GLN A 20 -4.28 14.70 -8.11
N ASP A 21 -5.24 14.36 -7.26
CA ASP A 21 -5.83 15.30 -6.30
C ASP A 21 -4.82 15.71 -5.22
N ALA A 22 -4.04 14.76 -4.70
CA ALA A 22 -2.96 15.04 -3.75
C ALA A 22 -1.89 15.98 -4.32
N SER A 23 -1.63 15.92 -5.63
CA SER A 23 -0.65 16.79 -6.30
C SER A 23 -1.09 18.25 -6.43
N ARG A 24 -2.40 18.53 -6.30
CA ARG A 24 -3.01 19.85 -6.43
C ARG A 24 -3.13 20.61 -5.10
N ASP A 25 -2.30 20.26 -4.12
CA ASP A 25 -2.20 20.93 -2.81
C ASP A 25 -3.44 20.76 -1.91
N ASN A 26 -4.12 19.62 -2.01
CA ASN A 26 -5.21 19.30 -1.10
C ASN A 26 -4.67 19.05 0.33
N ARG A 27 -5.40 19.47 1.37
CA ARG A 27 -4.91 19.53 2.78
C ARG A 27 -4.32 18.21 3.30
N ASP A 28 -4.81 17.07 2.80
CA ASP A 28 -4.38 15.75 3.25
C ASP A 28 -3.23 15.15 2.41
N GLY A 29 -2.88 15.78 1.28
CA GLY A 29 -1.74 15.38 0.44
C GLY A 29 -1.68 13.88 0.11
N TYR A 30 -0.48 13.29 0.20
CA TYR A 30 -0.25 11.88 -0.09
C TYR A 30 -0.65 10.92 1.04
N LEU A 31 -1.11 11.43 2.19
CA LEU A 31 -1.66 10.60 3.27
C LEU A 31 -2.84 9.78 2.77
N TRP A 32 -3.79 10.41 2.09
CA TRP A 32 -4.96 9.68 1.60
C TRP A 32 -4.62 8.64 0.53
N ALA A 33 -3.58 8.90 -0.27
CA ALA A 33 -3.04 7.91 -1.19
C ALA A 33 -2.52 6.68 -0.44
N GLY A 34 -1.72 6.87 0.61
CA GLY A 34 -1.24 5.78 1.47
C GLY A 34 -2.39 4.95 2.05
N TYR A 35 -3.35 5.63 2.67
CA TYR A 35 -4.53 5.00 3.26
C TYR A 35 -5.29 4.12 2.24
N LYS A 36 -5.64 4.70 1.09
CA LYS A 36 -6.44 4.00 0.08
C LYS A 36 -5.69 2.87 -0.60
N LEU A 37 -4.38 3.00 -0.80
CA LEU A 37 -3.59 1.95 -1.40
C LEU A 37 -3.45 0.75 -0.46
N THR A 38 -3.22 0.97 0.83
CA THR A 38 -3.15 -0.11 1.82
C THR A 38 -4.45 -0.88 1.89
N ALA A 39 -5.59 -0.18 1.96
CA ALA A 39 -6.92 -0.81 1.97
C ALA A 39 -7.21 -1.66 0.72
N ALA A 40 -6.67 -1.27 -0.43
CA ALA A 40 -6.87 -1.98 -1.68
C ALA A 40 -5.80 -3.04 -1.96
N ALA A 41 -4.68 -3.06 -1.22
CA ALA A 41 -3.49 -3.82 -1.58
C ALA A 41 -3.78 -5.32 -1.78
N ALA A 42 -4.48 -5.95 -0.85
CA ALA A 42 -4.82 -7.37 -0.94
C ALA A 42 -5.65 -7.69 -2.21
N GLY A 43 -6.69 -6.89 -2.49
CA GLY A 43 -7.51 -7.07 -3.69
C GLY A 43 -6.73 -6.89 -4.99
N LEU A 44 -5.71 -6.02 -5.00
CA LEU A 44 -4.84 -5.82 -6.16
C LEU A 44 -3.84 -6.96 -6.39
N LEU A 45 -3.51 -7.74 -5.36
CA LEU A 45 -2.59 -8.87 -5.47
C LEU A 45 -3.31 -10.19 -5.75
N TYR A 46 -4.55 -10.34 -5.28
CA TYR A 46 -5.25 -11.63 -5.23
C TYR A 46 -5.32 -12.36 -6.57
N GLU A 47 -5.54 -11.66 -7.68
CA GLU A 47 -5.69 -12.29 -9.00
C GLU A 47 -4.36 -12.71 -9.64
N ASP A 48 -3.23 -12.14 -9.18
CA ASP A 48 -1.93 -12.30 -9.85
C ASP A 48 -1.08 -13.46 -9.30
N PHE A 49 -1.45 -13.98 -8.14
CA PHE A 49 -0.70 -14.96 -7.35
C PHE A 49 -1.56 -16.16 -6.92
N ASP A 50 -0.92 -17.31 -6.74
CA ASP A 50 -1.51 -18.41 -5.99
C ASP A 50 -1.72 -18.04 -4.52
N GLU A 51 -2.58 -18.79 -3.84
CA GLU A 51 -3.01 -18.53 -2.46
C GLU A 51 -1.83 -18.47 -1.47
N GLU A 52 -0.88 -19.40 -1.56
CA GLU A 52 0.29 -19.45 -0.68
C GLU A 52 1.17 -18.20 -0.85
N THR A 53 1.48 -17.85 -2.10
CA THR A 53 2.26 -16.65 -2.42
C THR A 53 1.53 -15.37 -2.03
N PHE A 54 0.21 -15.33 -2.21
CA PHE A 54 -0.64 -14.21 -1.82
C PHE A 54 -0.61 -13.99 -0.31
N VAL A 55 -0.87 -15.04 0.49
CA VAL A 55 -0.85 -14.97 1.96
C VAL A 55 0.50 -14.48 2.46
N GLY A 56 1.60 -15.09 1.99
CA GLY A 56 2.94 -14.68 2.42
C GLY A 56 3.29 -13.22 2.08
N LYS A 57 2.75 -12.67 0.99
CA LYS A 57 2.93 -11.25 0.65
C LYS A 57 2.14 -10.33 1.58
N VAL A 58 0.90 -10.68 1.91
CA VAL A 58 0.05 -9.91 2.81
C VAL A 58 0.63 -9.92 4.23
N GLU A 59 1.04 -11.09 4.72
CA GLU A 59 1.70 -11.24 6.03
C GLU A 59 2.98 -10.40 6.10
N ALA A 60 3.83 -10.45 5.06
CA ALA A 60 5.04 -9.62 5.02
C ALA A 60 4.75 -8.11 5.05
N MET A 61 3.63 -7.66 4.47
CA MET A 61 3.19 -6.26 4.56
C MET A 61 2.75 -5.93 5.99
N GLN A 62 1.89 -6.76 6.57
CA GLN A 62 1.36 -6.57 7.92
C GLN A 62 2.47 -6.56 8.95
N ASP A 63 3.42 -7.49 8.88
CA ASP A 63 4.60 -7.55 9.77
C ASP A 63 5.46 -6.29 9.70
N ALA A 64 5.65 -5.72 8.50
CA ALA A 64 6.40 -4.49 8.33
C ALA A 64 5.66 -3.29 8.95
N ILE A 65 4.33 -3.24 8.75
CA ILE A 65 3.46 -2.20 9.30
C ILE A 65 3.42 -2.26 10.83
N MET A 66 3.24 -3.45 11.42
CA MET A 66 3.20 -3.66 12.87
C MET A 66 4.51 -3.25 13.55
N ARG A 67 5.65 -3.54 12.91
CA ARG A 67 6.98 -3.13 13.38
C ARG A 67 7.28 -1.64 13.17
N ARG A 68 6.40 -0.91 12.46
CA ARG A 68 6.61 0.46 12.00
C ARG A 68 7.96 0.64 11.29
N ASP A 69 8.31 -0.34 10.45
CA ASP A 69 9.53 -0.32 9.65
C ASP A 69 9.25 0.38 8.32
N ASP A 70 9.39 1.71 8.32
CA ASP A 70 9.15 2.58 7.17
C ASP A 70 9.87 2.11 5.89
N ALA A 71 11.14 1.69 6.05
CA ALA A 71 11.97 1.26 4.93
C ALA A 71 11.41 -0.03 4.32
N THR A 72 11.06 -1.01 5.15
CA THR A 72 10.49 -2.28 4.70
C THR A 72 9.08 -2.10 4.11
N VAL A 73 8.25 -1.24 4.69
CA VAL A 73 6.90 -0.91 4.16
C VAL A 73 7.01 -0.30 2.76
N ILE A 74 7.86 0.71 2.57
CA ILE A 74 8.07 1.32 1.25
C ILE A 74 8.64 0.30 0.27
N ALA A 75 9.64 -0.49 0.68
CA ALA A 75 10.23 -1.51 -0.18
C ALA A 75 9.21 -2.55 -0.64
N TRP A 76 8.28 -2.93 0.25
CA TRP A 76 7.17 -3.82 -0.09
C TRP A 76 6.28 -3.20 -1.18
N PHE A 77 5.79 -1.96 -0.99
CA PHE A 77 4.93 -1.32 -1.99
C PHE A 77 5.64 -1.11 -3.33
N VAL A 78 6.94 -0.79 -3.31
CA VAL A 78 7.74 -0.64 -4.54
C VAL A 78 7.87 -1.97 -5.28
N ARG A 79 8.06 -3.07 -4.56
CA ARG A 79 8.21 -4.41 -5.15
C ARG A 79 6.89 -4.97 -5.66
N GLU A 80 5.83 -4.85 -4.87
CA GLU A 80 4.55 -5.50 -5.15
C GLU A 80 3.61 -4.61 -5.98
N LEU A 81 3.68 -3.29 -5.85
CA LEU A 81 2.81 -2.33 -6.54
C LEU A 81 3.62 -1.21 -7.22
N PRO A 82 4.59 -1.55 -8.10
CA PRO A 82 5.56 -0.59 -8.65
C PRO A 82 4.89 0.54 -9.44
N ARG A 83 3.81 0.27 -10.17
CA ARG A 83 3.09 1.29 -10.95
C ARG A 83 2.37 2.30 -10.05
N CYS A 84 1.82 1.87 -8.93
CA CYS A 84 1.26 2.77 -7.93
C CYS A 84 2.38 3.64 -7.33
N MET A 85 3.49 3.02 -6.92
CA MET A 85 4.61 3.76 -6.33
C MET A 85 5.31 4.72 -7.28
N SER A 86 5.21 4.52 -8.60
CA SER A 86 5.69 5.50 -9.59
C SER A 86 4.96 6.85 -9.51
N LEU A 87 3.74 6.89 -8.96
CA LEU A 87 2.92 8.09 -8.80
C LEU A 87 3.13 8.77 -7.44
N VAL A 88 3.91 8.16 -6.54
CA VAL A 88 4.23 8.67 -5.20
C VAL A 88 5.66 9.22 -5.20
N PRO A 89 5.85 10.55 -5.25
CA PRO A 89 7.18 11.16 -5.24
C PRO A 89 7.95 10.78 -3.97
N ALA A 90 9.26 10.55 -4.09
CA ALA A 90 10.10 10.17 -2.96
C ALA A 90 9.96 11.13 -1.75
N ARG A 91 9.95 12.45 -2.02
CA ARG A 91 9.75 13.51 -1.01
C ARG A 91 8.39 13.52 -0.30
N ARG A 92 7.42 12.73 -0.78
CA ARG A 92 6.06 12.62 -0.22
C ARG A 92 5.83 11.25 0.43
N ARG A 93 6.85 10.37 0.47
CA ARG A 93 6.71 9.02 1.05
C ARG A 93 6.41 9.04 2.54
N ASP A 94 6.93 10.01 3.28
CA ASP A 94 6.61 10.16 4.70
C ASP A 94 5.10 10.42 4.90
N GLN A 95 4.51 11.31 4.09
CA GLN A 95 3.05 11.55 4.13
C GLN A 95 2.27 10.30 3.74
N PHE A 96 2.72 9.59 2.70
CA PHE A 96 2.14 8.32 2.29
C PHE A 96 2.15 7.30 3.45
N LEU A 97 3.27 7.15 4.16
CA LEU A 97 3.40 6.24 5.30
C LEU A 97 2.46 6.58 6.46
N VAL A 98 2.24 7.87 6.74
CA VAL A 98 1.22 8.28 7.73
C VAL A 98 -0.15 7.71 7.36
N GLY A 99 -0.50 7.71 6.08
CA GLY A 99 -1.73 7.11 5.58
C GLY A 99 -1.78 5.60 5.75
N VAL A 100 -0.69 4.91 5.43
CA VAL A 100 -0.55 3.45 5.59
C VAL A 100 -0.79 3.07 7.05
N TYR A 101 -0.11 3.73 7.98
CA TYR A 101 -0.24 3.43 9.40
C TYR A 101 -1.60 3.81 9.97
N ARG A 102 -2.20 4.90 9.48
CA ARG A 102 -3.55 5.29 9.87
C ARG A 102 -4.57 4.20 9.54
N TYR A 103 -4.51 3.64 8.33
CA TYR A 103 -5.37 2.52 7.95
C TYR A 103 -5.20 1.33 8.90
N ALA A 104 -3.95 0.94 9.16
CA ALA A 104 -3.66 -0.19 10.05
C ALA A 104 -4.19 0.00 11.48
N ILE A 105 -4.04 1.21 12.03
CA ILE A 105 -4.58 1.55 13.36
C ILE A 105 -6.11 1.50 13.36
N GLU A 106 -6.77 2.06 12.34
CA GLU A 106 -8.23 2.08 12.26
C GLU A 106 -8.82 0.67 12.13
N GLU A 107 -8.20 -0.20 11.32
CA GLU A 107 -8.62 -1.60 11.17
C GLU A 107 -8.36 -2.44 12.43
N GLU A 108 -7.23 -2.23 13.12
CA GLU A 108 -6.94 -2.92 14.39
C GLU A 108 -7.98 -2.58 15.48
N ASN A 109 -8.47 -1.34 15.48
CA ASN A 109 -9.52 -0.89 16.40
C ASN A 109 -10.93 -1.41 16.04
N ASP A 110 -11.19 -1.74 14.77
CA ASP A 110 -12.49 -2.29 14.33
C ASP A 110 -12.66 -3.76 14.76
N VAL A 111 -11.56 -4.47 15.01
CA VAL A 111 -11.56 -5.84 15.54
C VAL A 111 -11.86 -5.89 17.05
N THR A 112 -11.79 -4.76 17.77
CA THR A 112 -11.99 -4.71 19.24
C THR A 112 -13.40 -4.37 19.70
N VAL A 113 -14.37 -4.23 18.77
CA VAL A 113 -15.78 -3.96 19.08
C VAL A 113 -16.68 -5.12 18.61
N VAL A 114 -16.47 -6.33 19.15
CA VAL A 114 -17.46 -7.42 19.14
C VAL A 114 -17.39 -8.18 20.46
#